data_AF-A0A6S7GHP1-F1
#
_entry.id   AF-A0A6S7GHP1-F1
#
_cell.length_a   1.000
_cell.length_b   1.000
_cell.length_c   1.000
_cell.angle_alpha   90.00
_cell.angle_beta   90.00
_cell.angle_gamma   90.00
#
_symmetry.space_group_name_H-M   'P 1'
#
loop_
_entity.id
_entity.type
_entity.pdbx_description
1 polymer ?
#
loop_
_entity_poly.entity_id
_entity_poly.type
_entity_poly.pdbx_seq_one_letter_code
_entity_poly.pdbx_strand_id
1 'polypeptide(L)'
;MTAHHTKEQKELLKQKGVYPYEYMDSFNKLGKASLPPKIKLFSKLNDEDISDADYERAQSVWKTFNMQTMRDYHDLYLKTDVLLLADVMENFRKVCKTNYGLDPLWYYTAPGLAWDAALKLTEVELELISDPDMYLFIDKGIRGGISTITKRYAKANNKYIGLPKIPESVVECLKKLYVTIRKDPKDLNEKLDALEVEVEDIMKNHDDANVEFVNRYLNKNLTKWVKVVYLNGSSGTSFLNCK
;
A
#
# COMPACT_ATOMS: atom_id res chain seq x y z
N MET A 1 21.36 -27.43 0.99
CA MET A 1 20.21 -27.07 1.84
C MET A 1 19.06 -28.02 1.50
N THR A 2 18.96 -29.15 2.19
CA THR A 2 18.08 -30.29 1.81
C THR A 2 17.20 -30.72 2.99
N ALA A 3 16.58 -29.76 3.68
CA ALA A 3 15.43 -30.07 4.53
C ALA A 3 14.17 -29.84 3.68
N HIS A 4 13.55 -30.92 3.20
CA HIS A 4 12.26 -30.82 2.53
C HIS A 4 11.21 -30.46 3.56
N HIS A 5 10.91 -29.17 3.70
CA HIS A 5 9.74 -28.72 4.46
C HIS A 5 8.48 -29.37 3.91
N THR A 6 7.60 -29.82 4.82
CA THR A 6 6.29 -30.36 4.45
C THR A 6 5.46 -29.27 3.74
N LYS A 7 4.40 -29.69 3.04
CA LYS A 7 3.49 -28.72 2.38
C LYS A 7 2.93 -27.72 3.39
N GLU A 8 2.52 -28.21 4.56
CA GLU A 8 2.02 -27.38 5.66
C GLU A 8 3.04 -26.37 6.17
N GLN A 9 4.28 -26.82 6.42
CA GLN A 9 5.38 -25.94 6.83
C GLN A 9 5.64 -24.84 5.81
N LYS A 10 5.62 -25.17 4.50
CA LYS A 10 5.83 -24.18 3.45
C LYS A 10 4.73 -23.12 3.40
N GLU A 11 3.46 -23.50 3.59
CA GLU A 11 2.37 -22.52 3.61
C GLU A 11 2.49 -21.55 4.79
N LEU A 12 2.95 -22.02 5.95
CA LEU A 12 3.21 -21.16 7.10
C LEU A 12 4.34 -20.15 6.86
N LEU A 13 5.38 -20.53 6.11
CA LEU A 13 6.54 -19.67 5.83
C LEU A 13 6.32 -18.63 4.73
N LYS A 14 5.26 -18.76 3.91
CA LYS A 14 4.94 -17.80 2.83
C LYS A 14 4.34 -16.49 3.33
N GLN A 15 4.02 -16.40 4.62
CA GLN A 15 3.36 -15.24 5.22
C GLN A 15 4.28 -14.56 6.23
N LYS A 16 4.03 -13.29 6.50
CA LYS A 16 4.80 -12.47 7.45
C LYS A 16 4.86 -13.14 8.81
N GLY A 17 6.03 -13.49 9.33
CA GLY A 17 6.17 -14.08 10.67
C GLY A 17 5.70 -13.15 11.79
N VAL A 18 5.20 -13.72 12.89
CA VAL A 18 4.96 -12.97 14.14
C VAL A 18 6.22 -13.03 14.99
N TYR A 19 6.69 -11.89 15.49
CA TYR A 19 7.86 -11.88 16.37
C TYR A 19 7.65 -10.96 17.58
N PRO A 20 7.95 -11.43 18.80
CA PRO A 20 7.72 -10.66 20.03
C PRO A 20 8.90 -9.70 20.31
N TYR A 21 9.00 -8.61 19.55
CA TYR A 21 10.16 -7.69 19.59
C TYR A 21 10.42 -7.11 20.98
N GLU A 22 9.39 -6.60 21.65
CA GLU A 22 9.47 -5.98 22.96
C GLU A 22 9.82 -6.98 24.06
N TYR A 23 9.40 -8.23 23.89
CA TYR A 23 9.74 -9.30 24.82
C TYR A 23 11.20 -9.73 24.67
N MET A 24 11.76 -9.71 23.46
CA MET A 24 13.11 -10.21 23.16
C MET A 24 14.22 -9.19 23.45
N ASP A 25 14.28 -8.72 24.71
CA ASP A 25 15.23 -7.71 25.19
C ASP A 25 16.58 -8.28 25.69
N SER A 26 16.72 -9.62 25.77
CA SER A 26 17.87 -10.25 26.40
C SER A 26 18.12 -11.67 25.86
N PHE A 27 19.40 -12.03 25.70
CA PHE A 27 19.81 -13.34 25.21
C PHE A 27 19.34 -14.50 26.09
N ASN A 28 19.15 -14.27 27.39
CA ASN A 28 18.63 -15.28 28.33
C ASN A 28 17.23 -15.78 27.94
N LYS A 29 16.44 -14.95 27.23
CA LYS A 29 15.09 -15.33 26.80
C LYS A 29 15.08 -16.32 25.64
N LEU A 30 16.19 -16.45 24.89
CA LEU A 30 16.32 -17.45 23.83
C LEU A 30 16.23 -18.89 24.38
N GLY A 31 16.65 -19.13 25.62
CA GLY A 31 16.57 -20.44 26.26
C GLY A 31 15.19 -20.80 26.81
N LYS A 32 14.17 -19.93 26.68
CA LYS A 32 12.82 -20.21 27.19
C LYS A 32 12.12 -21.25 26.32
N ALA A 33 11.51 -22.24 26.96
CA ALA A 33 10.90 -23.39 26.28
C ALA A 33 9.44 -23.19 25.83
N SER A 34 8.96 -21.94 25.84
CA SER A 34 7.58 -21.62 25.48
C SER A 34 7.52 -20.26 24.79
N LEU A 35 6.52 -20.11 23.93
CA LEU A 35 6.11 -18.81 23.41
C LEU A 35 5.70 -17.88 24.58
N PRO A 36 6.05 -16.59 24.53
CA PRO A 36 5.52 -15.61 25.46
C PRO A 36 3.97 -15.54 25.41
N PRO A 37 3.32 -15.16 26.53
CA PRO A 37 1.88 -14.94 26.55
C PRO A 37 1.51 -13.78 25.63
N LYS A 38 0.28 -13.79 25.09
CA LYS A 38 -0.22 -12.79 24.12
C LYS A 38 0.07 -11.33 24.53
N ILE A 39 -0.12 -11.00 25.81
CA ILE A 39 0.09 -9.65 26.39
C ILE A 39 1.54 -9.15 26.21
N LYS A 40 2.51 -10.06 26.07
CA LYS A 40 3.93 -9.72 25.87
C LYS A 40 4.29 -9.48 24.40
N LEU A 41 3.31 -9.57 23.48
CA LEU A 41 3.46 -9.29 22.05
C LEU A 41 2.90 -7.90 21.65
N PHE A 42 2.66 -7.03 22.63
CA PHE A 42 2.21 -5.65 22.37
C PHE A 42 3.25 -4.89 21.53
N SER A 43 2.81 -4.27 20.44
CA SER A 43 3.64 -3.48 19.53
C SER A 43 3.69 -2.03 19.98
N LYS A 44 4.84 -1.56 20.48
CA LYS A 44 5.02 -0.13 20.84
C LYS A 44 4.99 0.78 19.62
N LEU A 45 5.33 0.26 18.43
CA LEU A 45 5.35 1.04 17.20
C LEU A 45 3.94 1.41 16.73
N ASN A 46 3.00 0.47 16.88
CA ASN A 46 1.61 0.65 16.46
C ASN A 46 0.67 1.00 17.62
N ASP A 47 1.18 0.94 18.86
CA ASP A 47 0.41 1.11 20.10
C ASP A 47 -0.81 0.17 20.17
N GLU A 48 -0.62 -1.09 19.74
CA GLU A 48 -1.69 -2.09 19.61
C GLU A 48 -1.26 -3.47 20.11
N ASP A 49 -2.25 -4.21 20.64
CA ASP A 49 -2.12 -5.63 20.93
C ASP A 49 -2.12 -6.47 19.65
N ILE A 50 -1.44 -7.61 19.68
CA ILE A 50 -1.50 -8.58 18.59
C ILE A 50 -2.93 -9.11 18.39
N SER A 51 -3.32 -9.34 17.15
CA SER A 51 -4.58 -10.01 16.83
C SER A 51 -4.61 -11.46 17.36
N ASP A 52 -5.79 -12.00 17.69
CA ASP A 52 -5.91 -13.40 18.09
C ASP A 52 -5.44 -14.35 16.97
N ALA A 53 -5.78 -14.02 15.71
CA ALA A 53 -5.38 -14.80 14.54
C ALA A 53 -3.85 -14.88 14.37
N ASP A 54 -3.13 -13.77 14.61
CA ASP A 54 -1.67 -13.78 14.54
C ASP A 54 -1.05 -14.57 15.70
N TYR A 55 -1.62 -14.50 16.90
CA TYR A 55 -1.12 -15.28 18.03
C TYR A 55 -1.35 -16.79 17.83
N GLU A 56 -2.53 -17.19 17.37
CA GLU A 56 -2.83 -18.59 16.99
C GLU A 56 -1.89 -19.11 15.90
N ARG A 57 -1.54 -18.25 14.95
CA ARG A 57 -0.56 -18.57 13.91
C ARG A 57 0.83 -18.77 14.48
N ALA A 58 1.29 -17.91 15.41
CA ALA A 58 2.57 -18.09 16.10
C ALA A 58 2.62 -19.43 16.86
N GLN A 59 1.52 -19.78 17.54
CA GLN A 59 1.35 -21.08 18.19
C GLN A 59 1.37 -22.25 17.19
N SER A 60 0.76 -22.08 16.02
CA SER A 60 0.76 -23.09 14.96
C SER A 60 2.18 -23.32 14.43
N VAL A 61 2.94 -22.25 14.15
CA VAL A 61 4.35 -22.35 13.75
C VAL A 61 5.17 -23.08 14.82
N TRP A 62 4.99 -22.74 16.10
CA TRP A 62 5.69 -23.40 17.19
C TRP A 62 5.43 -24.91 17.22
N LYS A 63 4.17 -25.33 17.06
CA LYS A 63 3.76 -26.74 17.05
C LYS A 63 4.23 -27.48 15.79
N THR A 64 3.97 -26.93 14.61
CA THR A 64 4.25 -27.57 13.31
C THR A 64 5.75 -27.76 13.05
N PHE A 65 6.60 -26.90 13.62
CA PHE A 65 8.05 -27.04 13.54
C PHE A 65 8.68 -27.69 14.80
N ASN A 66 7.84 -28.14 15.74
CA ASN A 66 8.25 -28.82 16.97
C ASN A 66 9.34 -28.07 17.75
N MET A 67 9.12 -26.76 17.92
CA MET A 67 10.05 -25.83 18.53
C MET A 67 10.24 -26.14 20.01
N GLN A 68 11.49 -26.24 20.47
CA GLN A 68 11.81 -26.54 21.86
C GLN A 68 12.13 -25.27 22.65
N THR A 69 12.73 -24.28 21.98
CA THR A 69 13.19 -23.05 22.61
C THR A 69 12.85 -21.83 21.76
N MET A 70 12.82 -20.66 22.41
CA MET A 70 12.69 -19.38 21.72
C MET A 70 13.83 -19.11 20.74
N ARG A 71 15.01 -19.74 20.92
CA ARG A 71 16.10 -19.73 19.94
C ARG A 71 15.68 -20.36 18.63
N ASP A 72 15.07 -21.54 18.68
CA ASP A 72 14.63 -22.25 17.47
C ASP A 72 13.62 -21.39 16.68
N TYR A 73 12.69 -20.75 17.41
CA TYR A 73 11.70 -19.84 16.82
C TYR A 73 12.36 -18.59 16.22
N HIS A 74 13.33 -18.00 16.91
CA HIS A 74 14.09 -16.85 16.44
C HIS A 74 14.92 -17.16 15.19
N ASP A 75 15.63 -18.27 15.19
CA ASP A 75 16.47 -18.69 14.07
C ASP A 75 15.61 -18.99 12.83
N LEU A 76 14.44 -19.61 13.02
CA LEU A 76 13.47 -19.80 11.93
C LEU A 76 12.97 -18.46 11.40
N TYR A 77 12.54 -17.55 12.28
CA TYR A 77 12.05 -16.23 11.90
C TYR A 77 13.08 -15.44 11.09
N LEU A 78 14.32 -15.33 11.60
CA LEU A 78 15.40 -14.62 10.93
C LEU A 78 15.75 -15.26 9.59
N LYS A 79 15.86 -16.60 9.56
CA LYS A 79 16.17 -17.32 8.33
C LYS A 79 15.11 -17.08 7.27
N THR A 80 13.83 -17.12 7.63
CA THR A 80 12.74 -16.85 6.71
C THR A 80 12.78 -15.42 6.19
N ASP A 81 13.00 -14.43 7.06
CA ASP A 81 13.10 -13.03 6.67
C ASP A 81 14.24 -12.78 5.67
N VAL A 82 15.42 -13.34 5.94
CA VAL A 82 16.59 -13.25 5.05
C VAL A 82 16.34 -13.96 3.71
N LEU A 83 15.73 -15.15 3.73
CA LEU A 83 15.45 -15.89 2.49
C LEU A 83 14.40 -15.20 1.63
N LEU A 84 13.35 -14.64 2.23
CA LEU A 84 12.33 -13.87 1.51
C LEU A 84 12.95 -12.61 0.88
N LEU A 85 13.79 -11.90 1.63
CA LEU A 85 14.50 -10.74 1.10
C LEU A 85 15.45 -11.12 -0.03
N ALA A 86 16.19 -12.23 0.11
CA ALA A 86 17.10 -12.72 -0.92
C ALA A 86 16.34 -13.05 -2.23
N ASP A 87 15.19 -13.73 -2.15
CA ASP A 87 14.37 -14.07 -3.32
C ASP A 87 13.86 -12.81 -4.05
N VAL A 88 13.35 -11.83 -3.28
CA VAL A 88 12.92 -10.53 -3.83
C VAL A 88 14.09 -9.81 -4.50
N MET A 89 15.27 -9.78 -3.87
CA MET A 89 16.46 -9.13 -4.41
C MET A 89 17.00 -9.82 -5.67
N GLU A 90 17.00 -11.15 -5.72
CA GLU A 90 17.37 -11.91 -6.92
C GLU A 90 16.42 -11.62 -8.07
N ASN A 91 15.11 -11.59 -7.81
CA ASN A 91 14.12 -11.23 -8.81
C ASN A 91 14.30 -9.78 -9.29
N PHE A 92 14.54 -8.85 -8.36
CA PHE A 92 14.82 -7.45 -8.68
C PHE A 92 16.03 -7.30 -9.60
N ARG A 93 17.15 -8.00 -9.31
CA ARG A 93 18.33 -8.03 -10.18
C ARG A 93 18.02 -8.55 -11.57
N LYS A 94 17.26 -9.66 -11.68
CA LYS A 94 16.85 -10.22 -12.97
C LYS A 94 16.05 -9.21 -13.78
N VAL A 95 15.03 -8.59 -13.17
CA VAL A 95 14.17 -7.58 -13.81
C VAL A 95 14.98 -6.37 -14.28
N CYS A 96 15.84 -5.81 -13.43
CA CYS A 96 16.66 -4.65 -13.79
C CYS A 96 17.66 -4.96 -14.91
N LYS A 97 18.28 -6.14 -14.87
CA LYS A 97 19.21 -6.57 -15.91
C LYS A 97 18.49 -6.80 -17.25
N THR A 98 17.29 -7.37 -17.24
CA THR A 98 16.48 -7.56 -18.45
C THR A 98 15.98 -6.24 -19.04
N ASN A 99 15.51 -5.31 -18.21
CA ASN A 99 14.86 -4.08 -18.69
C ASN A 99 15.85 -2.94 -18.99
N TYR A 100 16.88 -2.78 -18.16
CA TYR A 100 17.80 -1.63 -18.22
C TYR A 100 19.24 -2.07 -18.57
N GLY A 101 19.56 -3.36 -18.49
CA GLY A 101 20.94 -3.84 -18.61
C GLY A 101 21.85 -3.31 -17.50
N LEU A 102 21.28 -2.97 -16.35
CA LEU A 102 21.97 -2.48 -15.15
C LEU A 102 21.72 -3.47 -14.02
N ASP A 103 22.72 -3.70 -13.17
CA ASP A 103 22.59 -4.54 -11.98
C ASP A 103 22.44 -3.65 -10.75
N PRO A 104 21.32 -3.76 -10.01
CA PRO A 104 21.02 -2.89 -8.87
C PRO A 104 22.05 -3.00 -7.73
N LEU A 105 22.84 -4.09 -7.66
CA LEU A 105 23.86 -4.23 -6.61
C LEU A 105 25.07 -3.31 -6.77
N TRP A 106 25.22 -2.64 -7.91
CA TRP A 106 26.25 -1.59 -8.09
C TRP A 106 25.81 -0.23 -7.56
N TYR A 107 24.58 -0.12 -7.09
CA TYR A 107 23.98 1.13 -6.64
C TYR A 107 23.68 1.08 -5.16
N TYR A 108 23.95 2.19 -4.46
CA TYR A 108 23.60 2.32 -3.05
C TYR A 108 22.09 2.41 -2.80
N THR A 109 21.34 2.97 -3.76
CA THR A 109 19.91 3.24 -3.61
C THR A 109 19.14 3.03 -4.91
N ALA A 110 17.84 2.73 -4.80
CA ALA A 110 16.96 2.56 -5.96
C ALA A 110 16.81 3.84 -6.81
N PRO A 111 16.77 5.07 -6.25
CA PRO A 111 16.79 6.30 -7.05
C PRO A 111 18.08 6.46 -7.87
N GLY A 112 19.24 6.07 -7.34
CA GLY A 112 20.50 6.11 -8.10
C GLY A 112 20.47 5.17 -9.32
N LEU A 113 19.96 3.96 -9.14
CA LEU A 113 19.71 3.04 -10.26
C LEU A 113 18.71 3.62 -11.27
N ALA A 114 17.61 4.21 -10.80
CA ALA A 114 16.59 4.78 -11.67
C ALA A 114 17.11 5.97 -12.47
N TRP A 115 17.97 6.79 -11.87
CA TRP A 115 18.64 7.90 -12.52
C TRP A 115 19.55 7.43 -13.65
N ASP A 116 20.45 6.48 -13.36
CA ASP A 116 21.33 5.91 -14.39
C ASP A 116 20.54 5.18 -15.48
N ALA A 117 19.46 4.48 -15.12
CA ALA A 117 18.57 3.87 -16.09
C ALA A 117 17.92 4.93 -17.00
N ALA A 118 17.49 6.07 -16.46
CA ALA A 118 16.92 7.16 -17.23
C ALA A 118 17.94 7.80 -18.18
N LEU A 119 19.16 8.05 -17.71
CA LEU A 119 20.25 8.58 -18.55
C LEU A 119 20.61 7.61 -19.66
N LYS A 120 20.75 6.32 -19.35
CA LYS A 120 21.06 5.28 -20.34
C LYS A 120 19.97 5.12 -21.40
N LEU A 121 18.70 5.28 -21.03
CA LEU A 121 17.56 5.16 -21.97
C LEU A 121 17.38 6.41 -22.84
N THR A 122 17.67 7.59 -22.29
CA THR A 122 17.48 8.87 -23.00
C THR A 122 18.71 9.30 -23.78
N GLU A 123 19.88 8.75 -23.46
CA GLU A 123 21.19 9.11 -24.03
C GLU A 123 21.52 10.61 -23.92
N VAL A 124 20.88 11.30 -22.96
CA VAL A 124 21.08 12.72 -22.71
C VAL A 124 22.40 12.92 -21.96
N GLU A 125 23.26 13.77 -22.51
CA GLU A 125 24.45 14.27 -21.82
C GLU A 125 24.05 15.50 -20.98
N LEU A 126 24.18 15.39 -19.66
CA LEU A 126 23.88 16.49 -18.76
C LEU A 126 25.14 17.36 -18.56
N GLU A 127 24.97 18.67 -18.74
CA GLU A 127 25.99 19.65 -18.42
C GLU A 127 26.05 19.92 -16.91
N LEU A 128 27.25 20.21 -16.41
CA LEU A 128 27.44 20.61 -15.02
C LEU A 128 26.95 22.05 -14.81
N ILE A 129 25.99 22.24 -13.89
CA ILE A 129 25.55 23.56 -13.47
C ILE A 129 26.70 24.24 -12.71
N SER A 130 27.29 25.25 -13.32
CA SER A 130 28.43 26.01 -12.78
C SER A 130 28.02 27.38 -12.23
N ASP A 131 26.89 27.92 -12.69
CA ASP A 131 26.33 29.19 -12.23
C ASP A 131 25.42 28.97 -11.00
N PRO A 132 25.73 29.60 -9.84
CA PRO A 132 24.87 29.57 -8.66
C PRO A 132 23.45 30.10 -8.91
N ASP A 133 23.27 31.08 -9.79
CA ASP A 133 21.95 31.66 -10.05
C ASP A 133 21.03 30.68 -10.79
N MET A 134 21.58 29.88 -11.71
CA MET A 134 20.85 28.78 -12.35
C MET A 134 20.42 27.71 -11.34
N TYR A 135 21.30 27.34 -10.41
CA TYR A 135 20.96 26.41 -9.34
C TYR A 135 19.82 26.94 -8.46
N LEU A 136 19.92 28.20 -8.02
CA LEU A 136 18.90 28.85 -7.21
C LEU A 136 17.56 28.99 -7.95
N PHE A 137 17.59 29.19 -9.27
CA PHE A 137 16.38 29.23 -10.09
C PHE A 137 15.67 27.88 -10.11
N ILE A 138 16.41 26.78 -10.30
CA ILE A 138 15.85 25.41 -10.29
C ILE A 138 15.30 25.09 -8.90
N ASP A 139 16.09 25.32 -7.85
CA ASP A 139 15.69 25.02 -6.47
C ASP A 139 14.40 25.75 -6.07
N LYS A 140 14.31 27.05 -6.40
CA LYS A 140 13.08 27.85 -6.21
C LYS A 140 11.90 27.36 -7.05
N GLY A 141 12.14 26.60 -8.12
CA GLY A 141 11.14 26.01 -8.99
C GLY A 141 10.62 24.65 -8.52
N ILE A 142 11.34 23.95 -7.65
CA ILE A 142 10.94 22.62 -7.16
C ILE A 142 9.67 22.73 -6.31
N ARG A 143 8.63 21.97 -6.68
CA ARG A 143 7.37 21.85 -5.93
C ARG A 143 7.10 20.37 -5.66
N GLY A 144 6.65 20.06 -4.45
CA GLY A 144 6.15 18.73 -4.13
C GLY A 144 4.81 18.44 -4.81
N GLY A 145 4.26 17.25 -4.55
CA GLY A 145 2.91 16.91 -4.98
C GLY A 145 1.87 17.84 -4.34
N ILE A 146 0.82 18.16 -5.10
CA ILE A 146 -0.32 18.92 -4.57
C ILE A 146 -1.02 18.07 -3.51
N SER A 147 -1.06 18.56 -2.28
CA SER A 147 -1.87 17.99 -1.21
C SER A 147 -2.97 18.99 -0.85
N THR A 148 -4.22 18.64 -1.14
CA THR A 148 -5.37 19.51 -0.91
C THR A 148 -6.37 18.81 -0.01
N ILE A 149 -6.76 19.47 1.09
CA ILE A 149 -7.91 19.08 1.90
C ILE A 149 -9.11 19.89 1.42
N THR A 150 -9.97 19.29 0.60
CA THR A 150 -11.21 19.93 0.18
C THR A 150 -12.28 19.75 1.27
N LYS A 151 -12.92 20.84 1.68
CA LYS A 151 -14.17 20.72 2.45
C LYS A 151 -15.23 20.21 1.50
N ARG A 152 -15.75 19.00 1.74
CA ARG A 152 -16.93 18.50 1.01
C ARG A 152 -18.07 19.48 1.23
N TYR A 153 -18.66 19.96 0.16
CA TYR A 153 -19.88 20.76 0.24
C TYR A 153 -21.02 19.84 0.73
N ALA A 154 -21.44 20.03 1.98
CA ALA A 154 -22.60 19.36 2.55
C ALA A 154 -23.70 20.40 2.74
N LYS A 155 -24.80 20.26 2.00
CA LYS A 155 -26.03 21.01 2.22
C LYS A 155 -27.12 20.02 2.62
N ALA A 156 -27.78 20.27 3.74
CA ALA A 156 -28.84 19.40 4.24
C ALA A 156 -30.00 19.33 3.22
N ASN A 157 -30.35 18.12 2.78
CA ASN A 157 -31.53 17.87 1.97
C ASN A 157 -32.74 17.59 2.89
N ASN A 158 -33.16 18.62 3.64
CA ASN A 158 -34.36 18.53 4.46
C ASN A 158 -35.60 18.71 3.56
N LYS A 159 -36.46 17.70 3.48
CA LYS A 159 -37.72 17.69 2.70
C LYS A 159 -38.67 18.87 2.97
N TYR A 160 -38.51 19.58 4.10
CA TYR A 160 -39.32 20.75 4.47
C TYR A 160 -38.72 22.09 3.99
N ILE A 161 -37.53 22.08 3.40
CA ILE A 161 -36.88 23.24 2.78
C ILE A 161 -36.74 22.90 1.29
N GLY A 162 -37.50 23.58 0.43
CA GLY A 162 -37.61 23.26 -1.00
C GLY A 162 -36.25 22.97 -1.67
N LEU A 163 -36.22 21.92 -2.48
CA LEU A 163 -35.00 21.38 -3.11
C LEU A 163 -34.20 22.49 -3.82
N PRO A 164 -32.98 22.80 -3.39
CA PRO A 164 -32.12 23.71 -4.12
C PRO A 164 -31.48 22.94 -5.29
N LYS A 165 -31.72 23.41 -6.52
CA LYS A 165 -31.03 22.93 -7.72
C LYS A 165 -29.52 22.94 -7.52
N ILE A 166 -28.86 21.83 -7.82
CA ILE A 166 -27.40 21.75 -7.86
C ILE A 166 -26.94 22.71 -8.97
N PRO A 167 -25.97 23.62 -8.72
CA PRO A 167 -25.47 24.50 -9.76
C PRO A 167 -24.85 23.66 -10.90
N GLU A 168 -25.24 23.92 -12.15
CA GLU A 168 -24.73 23.23 -13.35
C GLU A 168 -23.20 23.20 -13.41
N SER A 169 -22.54 24.23 -12.88
CA SER A 169 -21.08 24.31 -12.78
C SER A 169 -20.43 23.17 -12.00
N VAL A 170 -21.10 22.60 -10.99
CA VAL A 170 -20.58 21.48 -10.19
C VAL A 170 -20.69 20.16 -10.96
N VAL A 171 -21.80 19.99 -11.69
CA VAL A 171 -22.03 18.83 -12.56
C VAL A 171 -21.06 18.86 -13.74
N GLU A 172 -20.87 20.04 -14.35
CA GLU A 172 -19.88 20.30 -15.40
C GLU A 172 -18.45 19.96 -14.94
N CYS A 173 -18.10 20.30 -13.69
CA CYS A 173 -16.77 20.06 -13.14
C CYS A 173 -16.51 18.56 -12.89
N LEU A 174 -17.52 17.82 -12.41
CA LEU A 174 -17.44 16.35 -12.26
C LEU A 174 -17.36 15.66 -13.63
N LYS A 175 -18.13 16.13 -14.61
CA LYS A 175 -18.04 15.67 -16.01
C LYS A 175 -16.63 15.88 -16.57
N LYS A 176 -16.03 17.07 -16.38
CA LYS A 176 -14.67 17.37 -16.84
C LYS A 176 -13.59 16.55 -16.13
N LEU A 177 -13.72 16.30 -14.83
CA LEU A 177 -12.78 15.48 -14.07
C LEU A 177 -12.79 14.02 -14.57
N TYR A 178 -13.96 13.47 -14.90
CA TYR A 178 -14.09 12.12 -15.46
C TYR A 178 -13.60 12.03 -16.91
N VAL A 179 -13.86 13.06 -17.72
CA VAL A 179 -13.41 13.15 -19.13
C VAL A 179 -11.90 13.24 -19.25
N THR A 180 -11.21 13.91 -18.32
CA THR A 180 -9.75 14.07 -18.38
C THR A 180 -9.00 12.74 -18.14
N ILE A 181 -9.67 11.74 -17.55
CA ILE A 181 -9.09 10.43 -17.20
C ILE A 181 -9.21 9.40 -18.34
N ARG A 182 -10.02 9.62 -19.39
CA ARG A 182 -10.17 8.67 -20.52
C ARG A 182 -10.20 9.33 -21.90
N LYS A 183 -9.33 8.83 -22.80
CA LYS A 183 -9.38 9.08 -24.25
C LYS A 183 -10.52 8.26 -24.88
N ASP A 184 -11.55 8.95 -25.39
CA ASP A 184 -12.26 8.75 -26.66
C ASP A 184 -13.77 9.10 -26.56
N PRO A 185 -14.30 10.03 -27.40
CA PRO A 185 -15.62 10.65 -27.21
C PRO A 185 -16.83 9.92 -27.81
N LYS A 186 -16.66 8.82 -28.58
CA LYS A 186 -17.79 8.16 -29.28
C LYS A 186 -18.60 7.16 -28.45
N ASP A 187 -17.99 6.60 -27.41
CA ASP A 187 -18.60 5.63 -26.49
C ASP A 187 -19.39 6.33 -25.36
N LEU A 188 -19.60 7.64 -25.50
CA LEU A 188 -19.96 8.59 -24.44
C LEU A 188 -21.48 8.73 -24.25
N ASN A 189 -22.26 8.78 -25.32
CA ASN A 189 -23.71 9.04 -25.22
C ASN A 189 -24.48 7.81 -24.72
N GLU A 190 -24.18 6.61 -25.24
CA GLU A 190 -24.82 5.37 -24.77
C GLU A 190 -24.46 5.04 -23.30
N LYS A 191 -23.27 5.44 -22.83
CA LYS A 191 -22.84 5.20 -21.44
C LYS A 191 -23.28 6.30 -20.47
N LEU A 192 -23.57 7.51 -20.96
CA LEU A 192 -24.16 8.59 -20.18
C LEU A 192 -25.61 8.29 -19.83
N ASP A 193 -26.40 7.79 -20.78
CA ASP A 193 -27.79 7.38 -20.55
C ASP A 193 -27.87 6.21 -19.55
N ALA A 194 -26.91 5.28 -19.61
CA ALA A 194 -26.79 4.20 -18.63
C ALA A 194 -26.37 4.69 -17.22
N LEU A 195 -25.54 5.73 -17.14
CA LEU A 195 -25.12 6.33 -15.87
C LEU A 195 -26.24 7.16 -15.22
N GLU A 196 -27.06 7.86 -16.01
CA GLU A 196 -28.22 8.60 -15.49
C GLU A 196 -29.22 7.65 -14.80
N VAL A 197 -29.44 6.46 -15.37
CA VAL A 197 -30.30 5.42 -14.76
C VAL A 197 -29.70 4.84 -13.48
N GLU A 198 -28.37 4.60 -13.44
CA GLU A 198 -27.72 4.03 -12.24
C GLU A 198 -27.65 5.00 -11.05
N VAL A 199 -27.48 6.31 -11.31
CA VAL A 199 -27.45 7.33 -10.23
C VAL A 199 -28.84 7.48 -9.59
N GLU A 200 -29.93 7.40 -10.37
CA GLU A 200 -31.29 7.44 -9.83
C GLU A 200 -31.61 6.23 -8.92
N ASP A 201 -31.11 5.04 -9.25
CA ASP A 201 -31.34 3.82 -8.45
C ASP A 201 -30.52 3.80 -7.14
N ILE A 202 -29.31 4.38 -7.16
CA ILE A 202 -28.51 4.59 -5.93
C ILE A 202 -29.21 5.59 -5.01
N MET A 203 -29.83 6.63 -5.58
CA MET A 203 -30.53 7.67 -4.81
C MET A 203 -31.87 7.21 -4.22
N LYS A 204 -32.48 6.13 -4.72
CA LYS A 204 -33.74 5.56 -4.17
C LYS A 204 -33.53 4.63 -2.98
N ASN A 205 -32.37 3.99 -2.86
CA ASN A 205 -32.07 3.07 -1.78
C ASN A 205 -31.45 3.81 -0.58
N HIS A 206 -32.28 4.59 0.12
CA HIS A 206 -31.92 5.27 1.35
C HIS A 206 -32.05 4.32 2.55
N ASP A 207 -31.02 3.50 2.77
CA ASP A 207 -30.70 2.99 4.11
C ASP A 207 -29.19 2.83 4.22
N ASP A 208 -28.58 3.54 5.18
CA ASP A 208 -27.13 3.70 5.42
C ASP A 208 -26.38 2.40 5.80
N ALA A 209 -26.99 1.22 5.59
CA ALA A 209 -26.43 -0.08 5.97
C ALA A 209 -25.64 -0.78 4.85
N ASN A 210 -25.42 -0.15 3.68
CA ASN A 210 -24.94 -0.89 2.50
C ASN A 210 -23.64 -0.35 1.87
N VAL A 211 -22.65 -0.05 2.71
CA VAL A 211 -21.23 -0.02 2.29
C VAL A 211 -20.84 -1.35 1.62
N GLU A 212 -21.49 -2.45 2.02
CA GLU A 212 -21.31 -3.75 1.40
C GLU A 212 -21.93 -3.82 -0.02
N PHE A 213 -23.07 -3.18 -0.30
CA PHE A 213 -23.65 -3.13 -1.65
C PHE A 213 -22.79 -2.31 -2.62
N VAL A 214 -22.30 -1.14 -2.20
CA VAL A 214 -21.39 -0.31 -3.03
C VAL A 214 -20.10 -1.07 -3.32
N ASN A 215 -19.50 -1.72 -2.32
CA ASN A 215 -18.31 -2.55 -2.53
C ASN A 215 -18.59 -3.81 -3.39
N ARG A 216 -19.76 -4.43 -3.26
CA ARG A 216 -20.15 -5.61 -4.05
C ARG A 216 -20.50 -5.25 -5.50
N TYR A 217 -21.05 -4.06 -5.74
CA TYR A 217 -21.37 -3.53 -7.07
C TYR A 217 -20.11 -3.07 -7.81
N LEU A 218 -19.22 -2.35 -7.11
CA LEU A 218 -17.88 -2.02 -7.60
C LEU A 218 -17.09 -3.28 -7.92
N ASN A 219 -17.05 -4.28 -7.02
CA ASN A 219 -16.34 -5.54 -7.27
C ASN A 219 -16.95 -6.38 -8.40
N LYS A 220 -18.28 -6.38 -8.60
CA LYS A 220 -18.91 -7.10 -9.72
C LYS A 220 -18.53 -6.50 -11.08
N ASN A 221 -18.45 -5.17 -11.18
CA ASN A 221 -18.21 -4.48 -12.45
C ASN A 221 -16.72 -4.15 -12.73
N LEU A 222 -15.84 -4.21 -11.72
CA LEU A 222 -14.38 -4.00 -11.86
C LEU A 222 -13.58 -5.25 -12.24
N THR A 223 -14.19 -6.43 -12.31
CA THR A 223 -13.49 -7.68 -12.67
C THR A 223 -12.96 -7.74 -14.11
N LYS A 224 -13.18 -6.70 -14.93
CA LYS A 224 -12.62 -6.64 -16.29
C LYS A 224 -11.42 -5.71 -16.48
N TRP A 225 -10.96 -4.96 -15.47
CA TRP A 225 -9.88 -3.99 -15.67
C TRP A 225 -8.89 -3.95 -14.49
N VAL A 226 -7.96 -4.89 -14.53
CA VAL A 226 -6.74 -4.93 -13.70
C VAL A 226 -5.77 -3.81 -14.13
N LYS A 227 -5.02 -3.30 -13.13
CA LYS A 227 -3.84 -2.40 -13.17
C LYS A 227 -4.09 -0.89 -13.28
N VAL A 228 -4.23 -0.24 -12.13
CA VAL A 228 -3.41 0.95 -11.81
C VAL A 228 -2.84 0.76 -10.40
N VAL A 229 -1.55 1.04 -10.30
CA VAL A 229 -0.61 0.67 -9.25
C VAL A 229 -0.77 1.55 -8.01
N TYR A 230 -0.56 0.92 -6.85
CA TYR A 230 -0.37 1.51 -5.53
C TYR A 230 0.58 2.71 -5.54
N LEU A 231 0.14 3.85 -4.98
CA LEU A 231 0.99 4.77 -4.24
C LEU A 231 0.15 5.38 -3.12
N ASN A 232 0.17 4.74 -1.95
CA ASN A 232 -0.02 5.40 -0.66
C ASN A 232 0.57 4.49 0.41
N GLY A 233 1.89 4.57 0.54
CA GLY A 233 2.58 4.29 1.79
C GLY A 233 2.70 5.60 2.57
N SER A 234 1.94 5.73 3.65
CA SER A 234 2.28 6.57 4.80
C SER A 234 1.37 6.19 5.96
N SER A 235 1.82 5.19 6.72
CA SER A 235 1.60 5.10 8.15
C SER A 235 2.29 6.29 8.84
N GLY A 236 1.61 6.95 9.77
CA GLY A 236 2.20 8.04 10.57
C GLY A 236 1.16 8.91 11.27
N THR A 237 0.77 8.48 12.46
CA THR A 237 0.00 9.23 13.46
C THR A 237 0.68 10.54 13.86
N SER A 238 -0.10 11.62 14.02
CA SER A 238 0.22 12.69 14.96
C SER A 238 -1.06 13.28 15.54
N PHE A 239 -1.12 13.23 16.88
CA PHE A 239 -2.18 13.74 17.73
C PHE A 239 -2.29 15.27 17.60
N LEU A 240 -3.51 15.77 17.37
CA LEU A 240 -3.84 17.17 17.56
C LEU A 240 -4.52 17.32 18.93
N ASN A 241 -3.72 17.71 19.93
CA ASN A 241 -4.23 18.45 21.08
C ASN A 241 -4.68 19.83 20.57
N CYS A 242 -5.93 20.17 20.80
CA CYS A 242 -6.48 21.49 20.52
C CYS A 242 -6.91 22.13 21.85
N LYS A 243 -6.05 22.99 22.39
CA LYS A 243 -6.39 24.24 23.10
C LYS A 243 -5.19 25.17 23.03
#